data_AF-A0A252DH66-F1
#
_entry.id   AF-A0A252DH66-F1
#
_cell.length_a   1.000
_cell.length_b   1.000
_cell.length_c   1.000
_cell.angle_alpha   90.00
_cell.angle_beta   90.00
_cell.angle_gamma   90.00
#
_symmetry.space_group_name_H-M   'P 1'
#
loop_
_entity.id
_entity.type
_entity.pdbx_description
1 polymer ?
#
loop_
_entity_poly.entity_id
_entity_poly.type
_entity_poly.pdbx_seq_one_letter_code
_entity_poly.pdbx_strand_id
1 'polypeptide(L)'
;MLRISLSSSLLNPVTLATTLTLTTIVSYPLKAWSQTPSDRNVNSQQGCLSGYPDGTYRGDRPVTRNEFAAGLNACLNQVNEVIPNNRANLATKEDLEILLKRQRELKAQLQELNQRVDTIPNQK
;
A
#
# COMPACT_ATOMS: atom_id res chain seq x y z
N MET A 1 53.10 36.94 4.15
CA MET A 1 52.22 35.79 4.43
C MET A 1 50.79 36.30 4.58
N LEU A 2 49.85 35.62 3.94
CA LEU A 2 48.57 36.13 3.44
C LEU A 2 47.60 36.56 4.57
N ARG A 3 47.14 37.82 4.56
CA ARG A 3 46.01 38.28 5.36
C ARG A 3 44.72 38.04 4.57
N ILE A 4 43.92 37.08 4.99
CA ILE A 4 42.58 36.88 4.43
C ILE A 4 41.63 37.82 5.17
N SER A 5 41.28 38.92 4.50
CA SER A 5 40.22 39.84 4.90
C SER A 5 38.87 39.15 4.67
N LEU A 6 38.14 38.81 5.74
CA LEU A 6 36.74 38.42 5.59
C LEU A 6 35.88 39.67 5.48
N SER A 7 35.44 39.98 4.26
CA SER A 7 34.36 40.93 4.00
C SER A 7 33.05 40.39 4.59
N SER A 8 32.56 41.06 5.62
CA SER A 8 31.29 40.82 6.30
C SER A 8 30.10 41.25 5.45
N SER A 9 29.89 40.57 4.32
CA SER A 9 28.76 40.83 3.44
C SER A 9 28.21 39.51 2.91
N LEU A 10 26.91 39.30 3.18
CA LEU A 10 26.03 38.25 2.66
C LEU A 10 25.89 36.97 3.52
N LEU A 11 25.47 37.10 4.79
CA LEU A 11 24.61 36.08 5.39
C LEU A 11 23.24 36.72 5.65
N ASN A 12 22.36 36.60 4.66
CA ASN A 12 20.96 36.94 4.85
C ASN A 12 20.34 35.82 5.71
N PRO A 13 19.60 36.09 6.80
CA PRO A 13 19.08 35.06 7.70
C PRO A 13 18.19 34.01 6.99
N VAL A 14 17.64 34.38 5.82
CA VAL A 14 16.84 33.53 4.96
C VAL A 14 17.65 32.35 4.38
N THR A 15 18.93 32.53 4.03
CA THR A 15 19.74 31.46 3.40
C THR A 15 20.13 30.37 4.39
N LEU A 16 20.41 30.75 5.65
CA LEU A 16 20.66 29.81 6.75
C LEU A 16 19.40 28.98 7.08
N ALA A 17 18.23 29.62 7.06
CA ALA A 17 16.96 28.96 7.32
C ALA A 17 16.62 27.90 6.26
N THR A 18 16.85 28.22 4.97
CA THR A 18 16.57 27.28 3.87
C THR A 18 17.49 26.06 3.83
N THR A 19 18.73 26.19 4.32
CA THR A 19 19.65 25.04 4.38
C THR A 19 19.28 24.04 5.49
N LEU A 20 18.75 24.51 6.62
CA LEU A 20 18.32 23.63 7.72
C LEU A 20 17.07 22.80 7.36
N THR A 21 16.17 23.34 6.53
CA THR A 21 14.94 22.63 6.12
C THR A 21 15.21 21.53 5.09
N LEU A 22 16.29 21.60 4.32
CA LEU A 22 16.57 20.60 3.28
C LEU A 22 17.21 19.31 3.85
N THR A 23 18.00 19.43 4.92
CA THR A 23 18.61 18.27 5.60
C THR A 23 17.60 17.42 6.38
N THR A 24 16.47 17.99 6.80
CA THR A 24 15.42 17.23 7.51
C THR A 24 14.53 16.44 6.55
N ILE A 25 14.47 16.82 5.27
CA ILE A 25 13.67 16.14 4.24
C ILE A 25 14.37 14.86 3.76
N VAL A 26 15.69 14.89 3.61
CA VAL A 26 16.48 13.68 3.27
C VAL A 26 16.60 12.73 4.49
N SER A 27 16.45 13.29 5.70
CA SER A 27 16.52 12.57 6.98
C SER A 27 15.15 12.26 7.60
N TYR A 28 14.04 12.44 6.86
CA TYR A 28 12.74 11.95 7.31
C TYR A 28 12.94 10.49 7.74
N PRO A 29 12.61 10.14 8.98
CA PRO A 29 13.21 8.98 9.58
C PRO A 29 12.76 7.73 8.82
N LEU A 30 13.72 7.04 8.19
CA LEU A 30 13.63 5.61 7.87
C LEU A 30 13.11 4.80 9.09
N LYS A 31 13.35 5.33 10.29
CA LYS A 31 12.82 4.85 11.57
C LYS A 31 11.28 4.91 11.65
N ALA A 32 10.60 5.89 11.06
CA ALA A 32 9.14 5.95 11.06
C ALA A 32 8.55 4.81 10.23
N TRP A 33 9.08 4.53 9.03
CA TRP A 33 8.55 3.44 8.18
C TRP A 33 8.85 2.03 8.71
N SER A 34 9.85 1.88 9.58
CA SER A 34 10.11 0.60 10.27
C SER A 34 9.32 0.44 11.57
N GLN A 35 8.89 1.52 12.21
CA GLN A 35 8.28 1.49 13.55
C GLN A 35 6.79 1.84 13.57
N THR A 36 6.21 2.23 12.44
CA THR A 36 4.75 2.33 12.32
C THR A 36 4.15 0.95 12.53
N PRO A 37 3.28 0.76 13.53
CA PRO A 37 2.40 -0.40 13.58
C PRO A 37 1.68 -0.47 12.24
N SER A 38 1.58 -1.67 11.64
CA SER A 38 0.70 -1.87 10.50
C SER A 38 -0.72 -1.53 10.97
N ASP A 39 -1.22 -0.36 10.58
CA ASP A 39 -2.58 0.05 10.88
C ASP A 39 -3.52 -1.01 10.32
N ARG A 40 -4.14 -1.76 11.23
CA ARG A 40 -5.12 -2.82 10.93
C ARG A 40 -6.41 -2.18 10.40
N ASN A 41 -6.41 -1.69 9.17
CA ASN A 41 -7.66 -1.28 8.51
C ASN A 41 -7.65 -1.63 7.00
N VAL A 42 -8.27 -2.78 6.70
CA VAL A 42 -9.25 -3.00 5.61
C VAL A 42 -8.78 -3.39 4.20
N ASN A 43 -7.59 -3.96 3.94
CA ASN A 43 -7.36 -4.83 2.73
C ASN A 43 -5.90 -5.22 2.49
N SER A 44 -4.94 -4.69 3.24
CA SER A 44 -3.55 -5.09 3.11
C SER A 44 -3.33 -6.48 3.72
N GLN A 45 -2.98 -7.44 2.87
CA GLN A 45 -2.44 -8.74 3.25
C GLN A 45 -1.43 -8.50 4.38
N GLN A 46 -1.69 -9.03 5.57
CA GLN A 46 -0.72 -8.99 6.66
C GLN A 46 0.55 -9.65 6.16
N GLY A 47 1.56 -8.83 5.87
CA GLY A 47 2.86 -9.31 5.43
C GLY A 47 3.36 -10.34 6.43
N CYS A 48 3.86 -11.46 5.92
CA CYS A 48 4.33 -12.58 6.72
C CYS A 48 5.54 -12.23 7.63
N LEU A 49 6.14 -11.06 7.40
CA LEU A 49 7.15 -10.47 8.25
C LEU A 49 6.44 -9.53 9.22
N SER A 50 6.34 -9.95 10.48
CA SER A 50 5.79 -9.17 11.59
C SER A 50 6.86 -9.07 12.68
N GLY A 51 7.96 -8.37 12.39
CA GLY A 51 8.96 -7.95 13.38
C GLY A 51 9.32 -8.99 14.45
N TYR A 52 9.48 -8.53 15.68
CA TYR A 52 9.67 -9.36 16.87
C TYR A 52 8.31 -9.79 17.46
N PRO A 53 8.27 -10.78 18.38
CA PRO A 53 7.01 -11.25 18.99
C PRO A 53 6.20 -10.18 19.73
N ASP A 54 6.84 -9.06 20.10
CA ASP A 54 6.21 -7.88 20.70
C ASP A 54 5.55 -6.95 19.67
N GLY A 55 5.54 -7.33 18.38
CA GLY A 55 4.98 -6.57 17.28
C GLY A 55 5.84 -5.39 16.83
N THR A 56 7.09 -5.29 17.31
CA THR A 56 8.00 -4.17 17.01
C THR A 56 9.09 -4.54 16.02
N TYR A 57 9.71 -3.54 15.41
CA TYR A 57 10.94 -3.70 14.64
C TYR A 57 12.08 -2.93 15.30
N ARG A 58 13.19 -3.63 15.55
CA ARG A 58 14.41 -3.05 16.14
C ARG A 58 15.34 -2.51 15.05
N GLY A 59 14.83 -1.56 14.27
CA GLY A 59 15.55 -0.95 13.13
C GLY A 59 16.72 -0.04 13.51
N ASP A 60 16.94 0.16 14.81
CA ASP A 60 18.05 0.92 15.39
C ASP A 60 19.35 0.11 15.53
N ARG A 61 19.31 -1.19 15.24
CA ARG A 61 20.49 -2.07 15.28
C ARG A 61 20.55 -3.02 14.09
N PRO A 62 21.75 -3.54 13.74
CA PRO A 62 21.86 -4.58 12.73
C PRO A 62 21.15 -5.88 13.17
N VAL A 63 20.54 -6.55 12.20
CA VAL A 63 19.90 -7.86 12.36
C VAL A 63 20.96 -8.96 12.29
N THR A 64 20.93 -9.91 13.22
CA THR A 64 21.81 -11.09 13.14
C THR A 64 21.31 -12.09 12.10
N ARG A 65 22.20 -12.93 11.55
CA ARG A 65 21.81 -14.00 10.61
C ARG A 65 20.73 -14.93 11.17
N ASN A 66 20.79 -15.21 12.48
CA ASN A 66 19.83 -16.09 13.15
C ASN A 66 18.46 -15.42 13.32
N GLU A 67 18.43 -14.13 13.65
CA GLU A 67 17.17 -13.38 13.74
C GLU A 67 16.48 -13.28 12.37
N PHE A 68 17.26 -13.07 11.32
CA PHE A 68 16.74 -13.10 9.95
C PHE A 68 16.17 -14.48 9.58
N ALA A 69 16.89 -15.56 9.88
CA ALA A 69 16.43 -16.92 9.61
C ALA A 69 15.14 -17.27 10.38
N ALA A 70 15.04 -16.84 11.65
CA ALA A 70 13.84 -17.05 12.45
C ALA A 70 12.64 -16.28 11.87
N GLY A 71 12.83 -15.02 11.47
CA GLY A 71 11.79 -14.22 10.82
C GLY A 71 11.33 -14.81 9.48
N LEU A 72 12.28 -15.28 8.66
CA LEU A 72 11.97 -15.95 7.39
C LEU A 72 11.21 -17.26 7.60
N ASN A 73 11.63 -18.09 8.57
CA ASN A 73 10.97 -19.35 8.87
C ASN A 73 9.53 -19.13 9.36
N ALA A 74 9.31 -18.13 10.22
CA ALA A 74 7.97 -17.73 10.65
C ALA A 74 7.09 -17.29 9.47
N CYS A 75 7.64 -16.49 8.56
CA CYS A 75 6.95 -16.08 7.35
C CYS A 75 6.56 -17.27 6.46
N LEU A 76 7.50 -18.19 6.21
CA LEU A 76 7.25 -19.37 5.36
C LEU A 76 6.15 -20.27 5.93
N ASN A 77 6.11 -20.44 7.26
CA ASN A 77 5.03 -21.17 7.93
C ASN A 77 3.67 -20.49 7.70
N GLN A 78 3.59 -19.16 7.84
CA GLN A 78 2.35 -18.42 7.60
C GLN A 78 1.89 -18.54 6.13
N VAL A 79 2.81 -18.48 5.17
CA VAL A 79 2.50 -18.64 3.75
C VAL A 79 1.92 -20.03 3.46
N ASN A 80 2.50 -21.08 4.05
CA ASN A 80 2.00 -22.45 3.90
C ASN A 80 0.56 -22.62 4.42
N GLU A 81 0.17 -21.87 5.46
CA GLU A 81 -1.20 -21.85 5.97
C GLU A 81 -2.16 -21.01 5.11
N VAL A 82 -1.70 -19.90 4.51
CA VAL A 82 -2.56 -18.99 3.73
C VAL A 82 -2.86 -19.52 2.32
N ILE A 83 -1.91 -20.22 1.67
CA ILE A 83 -2.08 -20.76 0.31
C ILE A 83 -3.31 -21.69 0.18
N PRO A 84 -3.53 -22.70 1.03
CA PRO A 84 -4.69 -23.59 0.90
C PRO A 84 -6.01 -22.85 1.20
N ASN A 85 -6.01 -21.93 2.17
CA ASN A 85 -7.20 -21.16 2.55
C ASN A 85 -7.68 -20.21 1.46
N ASN A 86 -6.76 -19.68 0.63
CA ASN A 86 -7.14 -18.76 -0.44
C ASN A 86 -7.79 -19.45 -1.64
N ARG A 87 -7.70 -20.79 -1.75
CA ARG A 87 -8.38 -21.56 -2.81
C ARG A 87 -9.90 -21.60 -2.65
N ALA A 88 -10.40 -21.52 -1.42
CA ALA A 88 -11.83 -21.51 -1.13
C ALA A 88 -12.54 -20.24 -1.62
N ASN A 89 -11.78 -19.15 -1.83
CA ASN A 89 -12.29 -17.86 -2.34
C ASN A 89 -12.01 -17.65 -3.83
N LEU A 90 -11.51 -18.66 -4.55
CA LEU A 90 -11.30 -18.54 -5.99
C LEU A 90 -12.63 -18.64 -6.71
N ALA A 91 -12.82 -17.77 -7.71
CA ALA A 91 -13.97 -17.84 -8.59
C ALA A 91 -14.04 -19.21 -9.26
N THR A 92 -15.21 -19.84 -9.17
CA THR A 92 -15.48 -21.15 -9.77
C THR A 92 -15.96 -20.99 -11.21
N LYS A 93 -15.99 -22.10 -11.95
CA LYS A 93 -16.56 -22.09 -13.30
C LYS A 93 -18.06 -21.79 -13.25
N GLU A 94 -18.72 -22.28 -12.21
CA GLU A 94 -20.13 -22.07 -11.92
C GLU A 94 -20.44 -20.57 -11.72
N ASP A 95 -19.58 -19.83 -11.00
CA ASP A 95 -19.71 -18.38 -10.84
C ASP A 95 -19.65 -17.65 -12.19
N LEU A 96 -18.74 -18.06 -13.07
CA LEU A 96 -18.64 -17.50 -14.42
C LEU A 96 -19.92 -17.75 -15.22
N GLU A 97 -20.48 -18.96 -15.16
CA GLU A 97 -21.71 -19.30 -15.85
C GLU A 97 -22.90 -18.47 -15.35
N ILE A 98 -22.97 -18.20 -14.04
CA ILE A 98 -23.98 -17.31 -13.44
C ILE A 98 -23.83 -15.89 -13.98
N LEU A 99 -22.60 -15.37 -14.04
CA LEU A 99 -22.34 -14.03 -14.58
C LEU A 99 -22.73 -13.92 -16.05
N LEU A 100 -22.40 -14.92 -16.87
CA LEU A 100 -22.79 -14.98 -18.28
C LEU A 100 -24.30 -15.06 -18.45
N LYS A 101 -25.01 -15.75 -17.55
CA LYS A 101 -26.48 -15.76 -17.53
C LYS A 101 -27.03 -14.37 -17.24
N ARG A 102 -26.54 -13.70 -16.19
CA ARG A 102 -26.97 -12.33 -15.84
C ARG A 102 -26.67 -11.33 -16.95
N GLN A 103 -25.53 -11.44 -17.62
CA GLN A 103 -25.20 -10.58 -18.77
C GLN A 103 -26.19 -10.74 -19.92
N ARG A 104 -26.64 -11.97 -20.21
CA ARG A 104 -27.65 -12.23 -21.25
C ARG A 104 -29.00 -11.64 -20.86
N GLU A 105 -29.41 -11.81 -19.61
CA GLU A 105 -30.67 -11.27 -19.09
C GLU A 105 -30.68 -9.74 -19.12
N LEU A 106 -29.60 -9.09 -18.68
CA LEU A 106 -29.47 -7.64 -18.76
C LEU A 106 -29.56 -7.12 -20.19
N LYS A 107 -28.94 -7.81 -21.16
CA LYS A 107 -29.05 -7.44 -22.57
C LYS A 107 -30.49 -7.54 -23.08
N ALA A 108 -31.22 -8.58 -22.70
CA ALA A 108 -32.63 -8.74 -23.07
C ALA A 108 -33.50 -7.63 -22.45
N GLN A 109 -33.29 -7.33 -21.16
CA GLN A 109 -34.01 -6.25 -20.46
C GLN A 109 -33.76 -4.89 -21.10
N LEU A 110 -32.52 -4.60 -21.51
CA LEU A 110 -32.20 -3.35 -22.21
C LEU A 110 -32.90 -3.26 -23.57
N GLN A 111 -33.01 -4.37 -24.30
CA GLN A 111 -33.71 -4.40 -25.58
C GLN A 111 -35.21 -4.15 -25.41
N GLU A 112 -35.83 -4.75 -24.40
CA GLU A 112 -37.23 -4.51 -24.04
C GLU A 112 -37.45 -3.05 -23.60
N LEU A 113 -36.54 -2.50 -22.78
CA LEU A 113 -36.59 -1.10 -22.36
C LEU A 113 -36.52 -0.15 -23.56
N ASN A 114 -35.64 -0.41 -24.53
CA ASN A 114 -35.56 0.40 -25.75
C ASN A 114 -36.87 0.34 -26.54
N GLN A 115 -37.47 -0.84 -26.73
CA GLN A 115 -38.77 -0.98 -27.40
C GLN A 115 -39.90 -0.23 -26.68
N ARG A 116 -39.89 -0.23 -25.34
CA ARG A 116 -40.87 0.54 -24.55
C ARG A 116 -40.66 2.05 -24.71
N VAL A 117 -39.41 2.52 -24.77
CA VAL A 117 -39.11 3.93 -25.02
C VAL A 117 -39.54 4.34 -26.44
N ASP A 118 -39.30 3.49 -27.43
CA ASP A 118 -39.65 3.75 -28.84
C ASP A 118 -41.18 3.78 -29.08
N THR A 119 -41.95 3.06 -28.26
CA THR A 119 -43.41 2.95 -28.38
C THR A 119 -44.18 3.99 -27.58
N ILE A 120 -43.52 4.83 -26.77
CA ILE A 120 -44.18 5.99 -26.15
C ILE A 120 -44.43 7.03 -27.26
N PRO A 121 -45.68 7.24 -27.70
CA PRO A 121 -45.96 8.32 -28.63
C PRO A 121 -45.60 9.61 -27.91
N ASN A 122 -44.85 10.50 -28.59
CA ASN A 122 -44.61 11.86 -28.14
C ASN A 122 -45.95 12.49 -27.71
N GLN A 123 -46.26 12.44 -26.42
CA GLN A 123 -47.39 13.13 -25.83
C GLN A 123 -46.99 14.59 -25.82
N LYS A 124 -47.29 15.24 -26.94
CA LYS A 124 -47.25 16.68 -27.12
C LYS A 124 -48.43 17.31 -26.42
#